data_AF-A0A0G1BCW1-F1
#
_entry.id   AF-A0A0G1BCW1-F1
#
_cell.length_a   1.000
_cell.length_b   1.000
_cell.length_c   1.000
_cell.angle_alpha   90.00
_cell.angle_beta   90.00
_cell.angle_gamma   90.00
#
_symmetry.space_group_name_H-M   'P 1'
#
loop_
_entity.id
_entity.type
_entity.pdbx_description
1 polymer ?
#
loop_
_entity_poly.entity_id
_entity_poly.type
_entity_poly.pdbx_seq_one_letter_code
_entity_poly.pdbx_strand_id
1 'polypeptide(L)' 'MRKVPLVSGEYYHIYNRGNSKQKIFVNDKDRDRFLKLLYLCNSKQSIDFRE' A
#
# COMPACT_ATOMS: atom_id res chain seq x y z
N MET A 1 -15.46 -11.27 0.75
CA MET A 1 -14.39 -11.75 1.65
C MET A 1 -13.56 -12.80 0.92
N ARG A 2 -12.23 -12.84 1.09
CA ARG A 2 -11.36 -13.79 0.39
C ARG A 2 -11.66 -15.21 0.87
N LYS A 3 -11.78 -16.19 -0.03
CA LYS A 3 -12.09 -17.59 0.33
C LYS A 3 -10.92 -18.33 0.96
N VAL A 4 -9.69 -17.92 0.63
CA VAL A 4 -8.45 -18.51 1.15
C VAL A 4 -7.87 -17.53 2.18
N PRO A 5 -7.42 -17.97 3.37
CA PRO A 5 -6.74 -17.11 4.34
C PRO A 5 -5.32 -16.77 3.86
N LEU A 6 -4.78 -15.63 4.29
CA LEU A 6 -3.35 -15.34 4.10
C LEU A 6 -2.57 -16.13 5.15
N VAL A 7 -1.60 -16.90 4.70
CA VAL A 7 -0.73 -17.78 5.51
C VAL A 7 0.71 -17.29 5.40
N SER A 8 1.46 -17.36 6.51
CA SER A 8 2.87 -17.00 6.59
C SER A 8 3.75 -17.93 5.74
N GLY A 9 4.83 -17.41 5.18
CA GLY A 9 5.78 -18.16 4.33
C GLY A 9 5.40 -18.27 2.86
N GLU A 10 4.17 -17.87 2.50
CA GLU A 10 3.67 -17.92 1.13
C GLU A 10 3.91 -16.62 0.36
N TYR A 11 3.97 -16.72 -0.97
CA TYR A 11 4.14 -15.59 -1.87
C TYR A 11 2.81 -15.13 -2.45
N TYR A 12 2.57 -13.82 -2.41
CA TYR A 12 1.34 -13.22 -2.92
C TYR A 12 1.64 -12.13 -3.94
N HIS A 13 0.87 -12.12 -5.03
CA HIS A 13 0.87 -10.99 -5.95
C HIS A 13 -0.11 -9.92 -5.44
N ILE A 14 0.44 -8.77 -5.04
CA ILE A 14 -0.33 -7.62 -4.57
C ILE A 14 -0.32 -6.57 -5.68
N TYR A 15 -1.50 -6.07 -6.04
CA TYR A 15 -1.65 -4.96 -6.96
C TYR A 15 -2.67 -3.97 -6.41
N ASN A 16 -2.46 -2.69 -6.69
CA ASN A 16 -3.35 -1.62 -6.24
C ASN A 16 -4.23 -1.15 -7.40
N ARG A 17 -5.49 -0.84 -7.11
CA ARG A 17 -6.42 -0.26 -8.09
C ARG A 17 -7.11 0.95 -7.48
N GLY A 18 -7.22 2.03 -8.24
CA GLY A 18 -8.04 3.17 -7.85
C GLY A 18 -9.52 2.78 -7.83
N ASN A 19 -10.28 3.44 -6.95
CA ASN A 19 -11.73 3.32 -6.96
C ASN A 19 -12.26 3.66 -8.37
N SER A 20 -13.23 2.90 -8.86
CA SER A 20 -13.75 3.06 -10.22
C SER A 20 -12.67 3.05 -11.33
N LYS A 21 -11.55 2.34 -11.11
CA LYS A 21 -10.38 2.28 -12.01
C LYS A 21 -9.69 3.63 -12.26
N GLN A 22 -9.90 4.61 -11.39
CA GLN A 22 -9.22 5.89 -11.52
C GLN A 22 -7.71 5.75 -11.34
N LYS A 23 -6.96 6.70 -11.90
CA LYS A 23 -5.51 6.77 -11.69
C LYS A 23 -5.22 6.98 -10.21
N ILE A 24 -4.36 6.14 -9.62
CA ILE A 24 -3.93 6.25 -8.22
C ILE A 24 -2.86 7.33 -8.06
N PHE A 25 -1.97 7.42 -9.05
CA PHE A 25 -0.89 8.39 -9.09
C PHE A 25 -1.15 9.36 -10.23
N VAL A 26 -1.31 10.64 -9.91
CA VAL A 26 -1.47 11.71 -10.90
C VAL A 26 -0.10 12.21 -11.33
N ASN A 27 0.87 12.17 -10.41
CA ASN A 27 2.25 12.53 -10.65
C ASN A 27 3.22 11.61 -9.88
N ASP A 28 4.52 11.80 -10.11
CA ASP A 28 5.58 11.02 -9.49
C ASP A 28 5.70 11.24 -7.98
N LYS A 29 5.31 12.41 -7.47
CA LYS A 29 5.30 12.72 -6.04
C LYS A 29 4.24 11.88 -5.31
N ASP A 30 3.10 11.62 -5.94
CA ASP A 30 2.06 10.73 -5.37
C ASP A 30 2.59 9.30 -5.21
N ARG A 31 3.29 8.80 -6.24
CA ARG A 31 3.93 7.47 -6.22
C ARG A 31 5.00 7.38 -5.14
N ASP A 32 5.89 8.37 -5.08
CA ASP A 32 6.98 8.40 -4.09
C ASP A 32 6.43 8.47 -2.66
N ARG A 33 5.44 9.34 -2.41
CA ARG A 33 4.75 9.42 -1.12
C ARG A 33 4.10 8.09 -0.74
N PHE A 34 3.45 7.41 -1.70
CA PHE A 34 2.85 6.10 -1.46
C PHE A 34 3.88 5.04 -1.06
N LEU A 35 5.03 4.98 -1.74
CA LEU A 35 6.09 4.02 -1.41
C LEU A 35 6.70 4.29 -0.01
N LYS A 36 6.92 5.57 0.33
CA LYS A 36 7.39 5.97 1.66
C LYS A 36 6.40 5.55 2.75
N LEU A 37 5.12 5.85 2.57
CA LEU A 37 4.07 5.44 3.50
C LEU A 37 3.96 3.92 3.60
N LEU A 38 4.03 3.19 2.49
CA LEU A 38 4.00 1.73 2.49
C LEU A 38 5.13 1.16 3.36
N TYR A 39 6.35 1.67 3.23
CA TYR A 39 7.46 1.23 4.06
C TYR A 39 7.26 1.61 5.55
N LEU A 40 6.95 2.88 5.81
CA LEU A 40 6.80 3.43 7.17
C LEU A 40 5.68 2.73 7.95
N CYS A 41 4.50 2.57 7.35
CA CYS A 41 3.34 1.96 7.99
C CYS A 41 3.46 0.44 8.20
N ASN A 42 4.49 -0.22 7.65
CA ASN A 42 4.82 -1.61 7.99
C ASN A 42 5.69 -1.73 9.25
N SER A 43 6.04 -0.62 9.90
CA SER A 43 6.75 -0.63 11.18
C SER A 43 5.81 -0.88 12.37
N LYS A 44 6.38 -1.24 13.53
CA LYS A 44 5.64 -1.41 14.79
C LYS A 44 5.37 -0.09 15.53
N GLN A 45 5.97 1.01 15.07
CA GLN A 45 5.86 2.31 15.73
C GLN A 45 4.71 3.11 15.11
N SER A 46 4.01 3.90 15.91
CA SER A 46 3.04 4.85 15.35
C SER A 46 3.80 5.96 14.63
N ILE A 47 3.39 6.27 13.41
CA ILE A 47 4.03 7.31 12.60
C ILE A 47 2.99 8.38 12.31
N ASP A 48 3.33 9.61 12.68
CA ASP A 48 2.61 10.80 12.24
C ASP A 48 3.32 11.36 11.00
N PHE A 49 2.70 11.19 9.83
CA PHE A 49 3.27 11.59 8.54
C PHE A 49 2.74 12.96 8.08
N ARG A 50 2.34 13.83 9.02
CA ARG A 50 1.93 15.20 8.74
C ARG A 50 3.14 16.12 8.75
N GLU A 51 3.59 16.51 7.57
CA GLU A 51 4.30 17.79 7.35
C GLU A 51 3.29 18.83 6.84
#